data_AF-A0A519SDH3-F1
#
_entry.id   AF-A0A519SDH3-F1
#
_cell.length_a   1.000
_cell.length_b   1.000
_cell.length_c   1.000
_cell.angle_alpha   90.00
_cell.angle_beta   90.00
_cell.angle_gamma   90.00
#
_symmetry.space_group_name_H-M   'P 1'
#
loop_
_entity.id
_entity.type
_entity.pdbx_description
1 polymer ?
#
loop_
_entity_poly.entity_id
_entity_poly.type
_entity_poly.pdbx_seq_one_letter_code
_entity_poly.pdbx_strand_id
1 'polypeptide(L)'
;MIRNCTLLVYGLLIGLLYSLPTLGQAPQLAKYQKGTMDKGQKTGVWEYYGYTATGQQVVVQRYDHDKGKMVFFRELPYATYFTEVKPGEWRYVQPDQPPMFVGGTGVLGYHMAQLEYPQEAKERLLQGKVTVTIQIDTLGHVTGYRLTQRVGRSCDEEAMRVARTIPQTWVPARIGSHAVAVEYELPFNFTLKPH
;
A
#
# COMPACT_ATOMS: atom_id res chain seq x y z
N MET A 1 -41.17 -36.81 54.71
CA MET A 1 -41.42 -36.58 53.27
C MET A 1 -41.05 -35.14 52.96
N ILE A 2 -40.19 -34.91 51.94
CA ILE A 2 -39.91 -33.62 51.26
C ILE A 2 -39.02 -32.63 52.06
N ARG A 3 -37.95 -31.98 51.58
CA ARG A 3 -37.04 -32.04 50.39
C ARG A 3 -35.77 -31.26 50.77
N ASN A 4 -34.63 -31.71 50.25
CA ASN A 4 -33.35 -30.99 50.19
C ASN A 4 -33.48 -29.64 49.46
N CYS A 5 -32.72 -28.63 49.88
CA CYS A 5 -32.30 -27.54 48.99
C CYS A 5 -30.98 -26.90 49.47
N THR A 6 -29.87 -27.51 49.08
CA THR A 6 -28.51 -26.98 49.19
C THR A 6 -28.29 -25.97 48.06
N LEU A 7 -28.10 -24.69 48.37
CA LEU A 7 -27.73 -23.66 47.40
C LEU A 7 -26.21 -23.64 47.21
N LEU A 8 -25.75 -24.20 46.09
CA LEU A 8 -24.41 -24.00 45.54
C LEU A 8 -24.39 -22.65 44.80
N VAL A 9 -23.55 -21.72 45.25
CA VAL A 9 -23.27 -20.47 44.53
C VAL A 9 -22.15 -20.75 43.51
N TYR A 10 -22.50 -20.88 42.24
CA TYR A 10 -21.52 -20.89 41.14
C TYR A 10 -21.11 -19.44 40.83
N GLY A 11 -19.89 -19.07 41.22
CA GLY A 11 -19.24 -17.84 40.77
C GLY A 11 -18.85 -17.94 39.29
N LEU A 12 -19.53 -17.17 38.44
CA LEU A 12 -19.30 -17.11 37.00
C LEU A 12 -18.17 -16.10 36.74
N LEU A 13 -16.94 -16.60 36.61
CA LEU A 13 -15.77 -15.81 36.23
C LEU A 13 -15.85 -15.53 34.72
N ILE A 14 -16.48 -14.42 34.35
CA ILE A 14 -16.51 -13.93 32.97
C ILE A 14 -15.12 -13.39 32.65
N GLY A 15 -14.30 -14.22 32.00
CA GLY A 15 -13.04 -13.81 31.39
C GLY A 15 -13.31 -12.85 30.24
N LEU A 16 -13.19 -11.55 30.50
CA LEU A 16 -13.07 -10.53 29.46
C LEU A 16 -11.71 -10.73 28.76
N LEU A 17 -11.73 -11.52 27.69
CA LEU A 17 -10.68 -11.53 26.67
C LEU A 17 -10.70 -10.17 25.97
N TYR A 18 -10.06 -9.17 26.57
CA TYR A 18 -9.67 -7.97 25.85
C TYR A 18 -8.62 -8.42 24.82
N SER A 19 -9.06 -8.61 23.57
CA SER A 19 -8.14 -8.66 22.44
C SER A 19 -7.44 -7.31 22.40
N LEU A 20 -6.23 -7.25 22.96
CA LEU A 20 -5.36 -6.09 22.83
C LEU A 20 -5.17 -5.84 21.32
N PRO A 21 -5.40 -4.62 20.81
CA PRO A 21 -5.01 -4.31 19.45
C PRO A 21 -3.51 -4.53 19.33
N THR A 22 -3.09 -5.26 18.30
CA THR A 22 -1.70 -5.58 18.00
C THR A 22 -0.84 -4.32 17.97
N LEU A 23 -0.13 -4.07 19.07
CA LEU A 23 0.83 -2.98 19.30
C LEU A 23 2.12 -3.29 18.51
N GLY A 24 2.07 -3.20 17.19
CA GLY A 24 3.22 -3.58 16.35
C GLY A 24 3.39 -2.83 15.04
N GLN A 25 2.36 -2.19 14.50
CA GLN A 25 2.39 -1.65 13.13
C GLN A 25 2.59 -0.12 13.05
N ALA A 26 2.10 0.63 14.05
CA ALA A 26 2.24 2.09 14.11
C ALA A 26 3.68 2.65 14.14
N PRO A 27 4.69 1.98 14.76
CA PRO A 27 6.03 2.56 14.88
C PRO A 27 6.76 2.73 13.54
N GLN A 28 6.46 1.88 12.55
CA GLN A 28 7.25 1.79 11.32
C GLN A 28 6.78 2.74 10.21
N LEU A 29 5.47 3.07 10.16
CA LEU A 29 4.99 4.10 9.23
C LEU A 29 5.41 5.51 9.63
N ALA A 30 5.58 5.78 10.94
CA ALA A 30 5.84 7.12 11.46
C ALA A 30 7.11 7.77 10.85
N LYS A 31 8.09 6.97 10.41
CA LYS A 31 9.28 7.47 9.72
C LYS A 31 9.00 8.04 8.31
N TYR A 32 7.88 7.64 7.69
CA TYR A 32 7.50 8.06 6.34
C TYR A 32 6.44 9.15 6.32
N GLN A 33 5.83 9.51 7.46
CA GLN A 33 4.71 10.44 7.47
C GLN A 33 4.58 11.19 8.79
N LYS A 34 4.11 12.44 8.71
CA LYS A 34 3.77 13.27 9.86
C LYS A 34 2.53 14.10 9.56
N GLY A 35 1.65 14.20 10.54
CA GLY A 35 0.45 15.03 10.47
C GLY A 35 -0.44 14.80 11.69
N THR A 36 -1.65 15.34 11.61
CA THR A 36 -2.65 15.28 12.69
C THR A 36 -3.64 14.16 12.42
N MET A 37 -3.96 13.41 13.48
CA MET A 37 -5.02 12.40 13.46
C MET A 37 -6.20 12.91 14.30
N ASP A 38 -7.42 12.81 13.77
CA ASP A 38 -8.66 12.96 14.52
C ASP A 38 -9.52 11.71 14.37
N LYS A 39 -9.96 11.12 15.48
CA LYS A 39 -10.77 9.87 15.51
C LYS A 39 -10.24 8.74 14.61
N GLY A 40 -8.91 8.60 14.52
CA GLY A 40 -8.26 7.57 13.70
C GLY A 40 -8.17 7.90 12.21
N GLN A 41 -8.55 9.11 11.78
CA GLN A 41 -8.45 9.59 10.42
C GLN A 41 -7.39 10.69 10.30
N LYS A 42 -6.70 10.74 9.16
CA LYS A 42 -5.74 11.80 8.84
C LYS A 42 -6.51 13.09 8.56
N THR A 43 -6.15 14.18 9.24
CA THR A 43 -6.74 15.50 9.03
C THR A 43 -5.70 16.55 8.69
N GLY A 44 -6.13 17.58 7.96
CA GLY A 44 -5.30 18.68 7.49
C GLY A 44 -4.18 18.24 6.54
N VAL A 45 -3.14 19.07 6.47
CA VAL A 45 -1.98 18.81 5.61
C VAL A 45 -1.03 17.84 6.28
N TRP A 46 -0.83 16.70 5.64
CA TRP A 46 0.17 15.70 6.00
C TRP A 46 1.43 15.86 5.16
N GLU A 47 2.58 15.67 5.79
CA GLU A 47 3.85 15.54 5.10
C GLU A 47 4.23 14.07 4.98
N TYR A 48 4.71 13.70 3.79
CA TYR A 48 5.27 12.38 3.50
C TYR A 48 6.73 12.51 3.15
N TYR A 49 7.52 11.55 3.64
CA TYR A 49 8.96 11.58 3.58
C TYR A 49 9.51 10.41 2.76
N GLY A 50 10.56 10.69 2.01
CA GLY A 50 11.46 9.71 1.42
C GLY A 50 12.88 9.94 1.92
N TYR A 51 13.81 9.09 1.49
CA TYR A 51 15.22 9.18 1.83
C TYR A 51 16.05 9.22 0.55
N THR A 52 17.01 10.14 0.48
CA THR A 52 17.98 10.19 -0.61
C THR A 52 18.94 9.00 -0.55
N ALA A 53 19.76 8.81 -1.59
CA ALA A 53 20.83 7.79 -1.58
C ALA A 53 21.83 7.98 -0.42
N THR A 54 22.01 9.22 0.05
CA THR A 54 22.85 9.55 1.22
C THR A 54 22.13 9.35 2.56
N GLY A 55 20.90 8.87 2.56
CA GLY A 55 20.08 8.66 3.76
C GLY A 55 19.42 9.92 4.31
N GLN A 56 19.51 11.06 3.62
CA GLN A 56 18.87 12.30 4.04
C GLN A 56 17.35 12.18 3.88
N GLN A 57 16.61 12.45 4.96
CA GLN A 57 15.16 12.53 4.91
C GLN A 57 14.71 13.78 4.17
N VAL A 58 13.75 13.62 3.26
CA VAL A 58 13.24 14.70 2.42
C VAL A 58 11.73 14.60 2.27
N VAL A 59 11.02 15.74 2.33
CA VAL A 59 9.57 15.79 2.06
C VAL A 59 9.34 15.48 0.59
N VAL A 60 8.65 14.38 0.28
CA VAL A 60 8.32 13.96 -1.09
C VAL A 60 6.91 14.33 -1.50
N GLN A 61 5.98 14.46 -0.55
CA GLN A 61 4.63 14.91 -0.80
C GLN A 61 4.09 15.71 0.39
N ARG A 62 3.20 16.66 0.12
CA ARG A 62 2.25 17.21 1.08
C ARG A 62 0.85 17.02 0.54
N TYR A 63 -0.03 16.44 1.36
CA TYR A 63 -1.41 16.15 0.97
C TYR A 63 -2.38 16.68 2.02
N ASP A 64 -3.34 17.49 1.58
CA ASP A 64 -4.44 17.98 2.39
C ASP A 64 -5.54 16.91 2.40
N HIS A 65 -5.64 16.15 3.51
CA HIS A 65 -6.61 15.07 3.66
C HIS A 65 -8.05 15.57 3.81
N ASP A 66 -8.24 16.79 4.30
CA ASP A 66 -9.58 17.38 4.43
C ASP A 66 -10.13 17.77 3.05
N LYS A 67 -9.26 18.17 2.13
CA LYS A 67 -9.62 18.60 0.76
C LYS A 67 -9.36 17.57 -0.32
N GLY A 68 -8.77 16.43 0.02
CA GLY A 68 -8.35 15.42 -0.96
C GLY A 68 -7.36 15.95 -2.00
N LYS A 69 -6.46 16.88 -1.63
CA LYS A 69 -5.65 17.65 -2.59
C LYS A 69 -4.15 17.47 -2.37
N MET A 70 -3.42 17.19 -3.46
CA MET A 70 -1.96 17.27 -3.48
C MET A 70 -1.52 18.74 -3.40
N VAL A 71 -0.89 19.11 -2.29
CA VAL A 71 -0.36 20.47 -2.03
C VAL A 71 1.04 20.62 -2.59
N PHE A 72 1.84 19.57 -2.48
CA PHE A 72 3.21 19.54 -2.97
C PHE A 72 3.58 18.10 -3.33
N PHE A 73 4.36 17.91 -4.39
CA PHE A 73 5.11 16.69 -4.61
C PHE A 73 6.49 17.05 -5.13
N ARG A 74 7.50 16.27 -4.75
CA ARG A 74 8.83 16.40 -5.34
C ARG A 74 8.80 15.79 -6.73
N GLU A 75 9.16 16.59 -7.73
CA GLU A 75 9.37 16.10 -9.10
C GLU A 75 10.48 15.03 -9.11
N LEU A 76 10.16 13.90 -9.72
CA LEU A 76 11.08 12.78 -9.91
C LEU A 76 11.71 12.85 -11.30
N PRO A 77 12.85 12.18 -11.54
CA PRO A 77 13.42 12.08 -12.88
C PRO A 77 12.41 11.53 -13.89
N TYR A 78 12.64 11.90 -15.15
CA TYR A 78 11.88 11.48 -16.32
C TYR A 78 11.46 10.00 -16.27
N ALA A 79 10.16 9.77 -16.11
CA ALA A 79 9.54 8.45 -16.12
C ALA A 79 8.41 8.43 -17.14
N THR A 80 8.30 7.35 -17.90
CA THR A 80 7.19 7.13 -18.84
C THR A 80 6.24 6.08 -18.29
N TYR A 81 4.95 6.24 -18.59
CA TYR A 81 3.88 5.36 -18.16
C TYR A 81 3.05 4.96 -19.38
N PHE A 82 2.60 3.71 -19.42
CA PHE A 82 1.64 3.28 -20.43
C PHE A 82 0.30 3.96 -20.11
N THR A 83 -0.09 4.89 -20.95
CA THR A 83 -1.12 5.90 -20.65
C THR A 83 -2.14 5.94 -21.76
N GLU A 84 -3.41 6.06 -21.39
CA GLU A 84 -4.51 6.31 -22.32
C GLU A 84 -4.52 7.80 -22.69
N VAL A 85 -3.93 8.13 -23.84
CA VAL A 85 -3.83 9.53 -24.29
C VAL A 85 -5.12 10.02 -24.96
N LYS A 86 -5.92 9.09 -25.48
CA LYS A 86 -7.29 9.26 -25.99
C LYS A 86 -8.07 7.97 -25.70
N PRO A 87 -9.41 7.98 -25.66
CA PRO A 87 -10.20 6.76 -25.45
C PRO A 87 -9.77 5.63 -26.38
N GLY A 88 -9.27 4.52 -25.80
CA GLY A 88 -8.77 3.35 -26.52
C GLY A 88 -7.35 3.47 -27.12
N GLU A 89 -6.73 4.65 -27.08
CA GLU A 89 -5.39 4.89 -27.61
C GLU A 89 -4.36 4.92 -26.47
N TRP A 90 -3.62 3.82 -26.32
CA TRP A 90 -2.61 3.66 -25.28
C TRP A 90 -1.20 3.73 -25.83
N ARG A 91 -0.33 4.51 -25.18
CA ARG A 91 1.10 4.55 -25.50
C ARG A 91 1.92 5.01 -24.29
N TYR A 92 3.22 4.73 -24.33
CA TYR A 92 4.14 5.27 -23.34
C TYR A 92 4.31 6.78 -23.55
N VAL A 93 4.03 7.55 -22.51
CA VAL A 93 4.26 9.00 -22.45
C VAL A 93 4.79 9.37 -21.09
N GLN A 94 5.37 10.56 -20.99
CA GLN A 94 5.66 11.21 -19.73
C GLN A 94 4.52 12.18 -19.39
N PRO A 95 3.75 11.93 -18.34
CA PRO A 95 2.77 12.89 -17.84
C PRO A 95 3.45 14.11 -17.20
N ASP A 96 2.80 15.27 -17.25
CA ASP A 96 3.24 16.47 -16.52
C ASP A 96 3.15 16.25 -15.00
N GLN A 97 2.14 15.47 -14.58
CA GLN A 97 2.01 14.95 -13.23
C GLN A 97 1.93 13.41 -13.29
N PRO A 98 2.87 12.66 -12.70
CA PRO A 98 2.81 11.21 -12.69
C PRO A 98 1.67 10.70 -11.79
N PRO A 99 1.24 9.44 -11.96
CA PRO A 99 0.39 8.79 -10.95
C PRO A 99 1.16 8.70 -9.62
N MET A 100 0.49 9.00 -8.51
CA MET A 100 1.11 9.01 -7.20
C MET A 100 0.24 8.34 -6.15
N PHE A 101 0.81 7.41 -5.39
CA PHE A 101 0.20 6.93 -4.16
C PHE A 101 0.24 8.03 -3.10
N VAL A 102 -0.90 8.31 -2.45
CA VAL A 102 -0.98 9.25 -1.32
C VAL A 102 -0.23 8.66 -0.13
N GLY A 103 0.93 9.23 0.19
CA GLY A 103 1.89 8.62 1.11
C GLY A 103 3.30 8.50 0.54
N GLY A 104 3.43 8.65 -0.78
CA GLY A 104 4.68 8.47 -1.49
C GLY A 104 5.18 7.03 -1.46
N THR A 105 6.37 6.83 -2.04
CA THR A 105 6.99 5.51 -2.17
C THR A 105 7.35 4.86 -0.84
N GLY A 106 7.58 5.66 0.22
CA GLY A 106 7.87 5.15 1.56
C GLY A 106 6.69 4.40 2.18
N VAL A 107 5.50 5.02 2.18
CA VAL A 107 4.27 4.38 2.70
C VAL A 107 3.82 3.26 1.76
N LEU A 108 3.91 3.44 0.44
CA LEU A 108 3.63 2.36 -0.52
C LEU A 108 4.53 1.14 -0.27
N GLY A 109 5.83 1.35 -0.09
CA GLY A 109 6.80 0.32 0.23
C GLY A 109 6.50 -0.39 1.56
N TYR A 110 5.96 0.31 2.56
CA TYR A 110 5.47 -0.32 3.79
C TYR A 110 4.34 -1.31 3.52
N HIS A 111 3.36 -0.95 2.68
CA HIS A 111 2.28 -1.88 2.32
C HIS A 111 2.81 -3.06 1.49
N MET A 112 3.72 -2.80 0.55
CA MET A 112 4.34 -3.85 -0.26
C MET A 112 5.22 -4.80 0.59
N ALA A 113 5.76 -4.32 1.71
CA ALA A 113 6.56 -5.14 2.64
C ALA A 113 5.71 -6.12 3.48
N GLN A 114 4.38 -6.11 3.35
CA GLN A 114 3.49 -7.15 3.90
C GLN A 114 3.55 -8.48 3.11
N LEU A 115 4.54 -8.62 2.23
CA LEU A 115 4.86 -9.80 1.46
C LEU A 115 5.35 -10.94 2.37
N GLU A 116 4.70 -12.08 2.28
CA GLU A 116 5.06 -13.31 2.97
C GLU A 116 5.71 -14.29 2.00
N TYR A 117 6.94 -14.73 2.28
CA TYR A 117 7.61 -15.67 1.39
C TYR A 117 6.95 -17.07 1.48
N PRO A 118 6.29 -17.58 0.41
CA PRO A 118 5.56 -18.84 0.48
C PRO A 118 6.46 -20.03 0.78
N GLN A 119 5.96 -21.00 1.54
CA GLN A 119 6.73 -22.19 1.93
C GLN A 119 7.18 -23.00 0.70
N GLU A 120 6.29 -23.24 -0.26
CA GLU A 120 6.61 -23.93 -1.50
C GLU A 120 7.76 -23.22 -2.26
N ALA A 121 7.72 -21.89 -2.31
CA ALA A 121 8.76 -21.11 -2.98
C ALA A 121 10.12 -21.24 -2.27
N LYS A 122 10.14 -21.37 -0.93
CA LYS A 122 11.39 -21.62 -0.18
C LYS A 122 11.94 -23.00 -0.46
N GLU A 123 11.11 -24.04 -0.40
CA GLU A 123 11.50 -25.44 -0.63
C GLU A 123 12.05 -25.64 -2.05
N ARG A 124 11.46 -24.93 -3.02
CA ARG A 124 11.86 -24.97 -4.42
C ARG A 124 12.92 -23.94 -4.79
N LEU A 125 13.44 -23.19 -3.81
CA LEU A 125 14.45 -22.14 -3.99
C LEU A 125 14.07 -21.10 -5.07
N LEU A 126 12.78 -20.82 -5.23
CA LEU A 126 12.27 -19.88 -6.23
C LEU A 126 12.60 -18.46 -5.81
N GLN A 127 13.37 -17.73 -6.62
CA GLN A 127 13.70 -16.33 -6.40
C GLN A 127 13.41 -15.50 -7.64
N GLY A 128 13.28 -14.19 -7.44
CA GLY A 128 13.14 -13.25 -8.54
C GLY A 128 12.14 -12.15 -8.22
N LYS A 129 11.74 -11.43 -9.26
CA LYS A 129 10.77 -10.34 -9.17
C LYS A 129 9.47 -10.75 -9.81
N VAL A 130 8.37 -10.61 -9.06
CA VAL A 130 7.01 -10.68 -9.58
C VAL A 130 6.52 -9.24 -9.75
N THR A 131 6.02 -8.89 -10.92
CA THR A 131 5.48 -7.54 -11.18
C THR A 131 3.97 -7.64 -11.35
N VAL A 132 3.24 -6.93 -10.50
CA VAL A 132 1.79 -6.73 -10.64
C VAL A 132 1.58 -5.36 -11.28
N THR A 133 1.00 -5.33 -12.47
CA THR A 133 0.55 -4.10 -13.11
C THR A 133 -0.90 -3.82 -12.70
N ILE A 134 -1.16 -2.56 -12.34
CA ILE A 134 -2.49 -2.04 -12.02
C ILE A 134 -2.84 -0.92 -12.99
N GLN A 135 -4.13 -0.69 -13.21
CA GLN A 135 -4.64 0.46 -13.94
C GLN A 135 -5.19 1.48 -12.94
N ILE A 136 -4.74 2.72 -13.03
CA ILE A 136 -5.23 3.86 -12.25
C ILE A 136 -6.07 4.71 -13.20
N ASP A 137 -7.35 4.88 -12.89
CA ASP A 137 -8.27 5.66 -13.73
C ASP A 137 -8.13 7.19 -13.50
N THR A 138 -8.95 7.98 -14.18
CA THR A 138 -8.94 9.45 -14.08
C THR A 138 -9.43 9.99 -12.74
N LEU A 139 -10.00 9.14 -11.88
CA LEU A 139 -10.45 9.44 -10.52
C LEU A 139 -9.49 8.91 -9.46
N GLY A 140 -8.47 8.15 -9.86
CA GLY A 140 -7.52 7.50 -8.94
C GLY A 140 -7.97 6.14 -8.44
N HIS A 141 -9.04 5.54 -8.99
CA HIS A 141 -9.42 4.17 -8.64
C HIS A 141 -8.48 3.17 -9.29
N VAL A 142 -8.22 2.10 -8.55
CA VAL A 142 -7.34 1.02 -8.99
C VAL A 142 -8.15 -0.14 -9.51
N THR A 143 -7.89 -0.53 -10.75
CA THR A 143 -8.49 -1.69 -11.43
C THR A 143 -7.41 -2.47 -12.19
N GLY A 144 -7.80 -3.45 -13.01
CA GLY A 144 -6.90 -4.03 -14.02
C GLY A 144 -5.68 -4.80 -13.48
N TYR A 145 -5.75 -5.35 -12.25
CA TYR A 145 -4.67 -6.12 -11.65
C TYR A 145 -4.26 -7.31 -12.52
N ARG A 146 -3.00 -7.32 -12.97
CA ARG A 146 -2.45 -8.41 -13.79
C ARG A 146 -0.97 -8.63 -13.52
N LEU A 147 -0.51 -9.85 -13.78
CA LEU A 147 0.89 -10.22 -13.65
C LEU A 147 1.60 -10.01 -14.98
N THR A 148 2.61 -9.15 -15.01
CA THR A 148 3.45 -8.87 -16.19
C THR A 148 4.83 -9.53 -16.09
N GLN A 149 5.30 -9.78 -14.88
CA GLN A 149 6.49 -10.60 -14.62
C GLN A 149 6.15 -11.63 -13.54
N ARG A 150 6.53 -12.89 -13.77
CA ARG A 150 6.15 -14.05 -12.94
C ARG A 150 7.39 -14.82 -12.52
N VAL A 151 7.31 -15.48 -11.37
CA VAL A 151 8.40 -16.34 -10.85
C VAL A 151 7.91 -17.76 -10.65
N GLY A 152 6.69 -17.92 -10.16
CA GLY A 152 6.09 -19.22 -9.87
C GLY A 152 4.78 -19.02 -9.13
N ARG A 153 3.87 -19.98 -9.27
CA ARG A 153 2.47 -19.85 -8.83
C ARG A 153 2.32 -19.32 -7.40
N SER A 154 3.08 -19.86 -6.45
CA SER A 154 3.02 -19.44 -5.05
C SER A 154 3.45 -17.96 -4.85
N CYS A 155 4.52 -17.52 -5.51
CA CYS A 155 4.99 -16.13 -5.45
C CYS A 155 4.03 -15.18 -6.17
N ASP A 156 3.48 -15.63 -7.30
CA ASP A 156 2.51 -14.88 -8.10
C ASP A 156 1.21 -14.61 -7.33
N GLU A 157 0.66 -15.64 -6.68
CA GLU A 157 -0.55 -15.55 -5.85
C GLU A 157 -0.34 -14.61 -4.65
N GLU A 158 0.83 -14.69 -4.01
CA GLU A 158 1.17 -13.85 -2.88
C GLU A 158 1.36 -12.38 -3.28
N ALA A 159 2.09 -12.11 -4.37
CA ALA A 159 2.24 -10.75 -4.89
C ALA A 159 0.88 -10.13 -5.23
N MET A 160 -0.02 -10.92 -5.82
CA MET A 160 -1.39 -10.48 -6.13
C MET A 160 -2.21 -10.21 -4.86
N ARG A 161 -2.06 -11.01 -3.80
CA ARG A 161 -2.69 -10.78 -2.50
C ARG A 161 -2.27 -9.43 -1.94
N VAL A 162 -0.97 -9.18 -1.83
CA VAL A 162 -0.45 -7.91 -1.28
C VAL A 162 -0.84 -6.72 -2.15
N ALA A 163 -0.78 -6.84 -3.47
CA ALA A 163 -1.20 -5.76 -4.36
C ALA A 163 -2.65 -5.31 -4.10
N ARG A 164 -3.54 -6.25 -3.74
CA ARG A 164 -4.95 -5.97 -3.44
C ARG A 164 -5.20 -5.44 -2.03
N THR A 165 -4.25 -5.57 -1.10
CA THR A 165 -4.35 -4.99 0.26
C THR A 165 -3.83 -3.55 0.32
N ILE A 166 -3.11 -3.08 -0.70
CA ILE A 166 -2.66 -1.70 -0.79
C ILE A 166 -3.89 -0.77 -0.82
N PRO A 167 -3.94 0.28 0.02
CA PRO A 167 -5.04 1.24 0.01
C PRO A 167 -5.26 1.86 -1.37
N GLN A 168 -6.51 2.10 -1.75
CA GLN A 168 -6.86 2.72 -3.03
C GLN A 168 -6.85 4.25 -2.94
N THR A 169 -5.76 4.81 -2.41
CA THR A 169 -5.57 6.26 -2.27
C THR A 169 -4.51 6.73 -3.27
N TRP A 170 -4.93 6.91 -4.52
CA TRP A 170 -4.05 7.33 -5.62
C TRP A 170 -4.49 8.68 -6.18
N VAL A 171 -3.50 9.47 -6.57
CA VAL A 171 -3.69 10.66 -7.40
C VAL A 171 -3.43 10.24 -8.85
N PRO A 172 -4.37 10.53 -9.77
CA PRO A 172 -4.22 10.16 -11.17
C PRO A 172 -3.09 10.95 -11.83
N ALA A 173 -2.61 10.41 -12.96
CA ALA A 173 -1.68 11.14 -13.81
C ALA A 173 -2.40 12.31 -14.52
N ARG A 174 -1.66 13.35 -14.89
CA ARG A 174 -2.19 14.47 -15.68
C ARG A 174 -1.30 14.80 -16.86
N ILE A 175 -1.94 15.11 -17.98
CA ILE A 175 -1.34 15.70 -19.19
C ILE A 175 -2.11 16.99 -19.47
N GLY A 176 -1.41 18.12 -19.39
CA GLY A 176 -1.99 19.45 -19.35
C GLY A 176 -3.05 19.56 -18.26
N SER A 177 -4.25 20.01 -18.63
CA SER A 177 -5.38 20.15 -17.72
C SER A 177 -6.14 18.84 -17.46
N HIS A 178 -5.84 17.74 -18.14
CA HIS A 178 -6.65 16.52 -18.12
C HIS A 178 -6.04 15.44 -17.24
N ALA A 179 -6.86 14.81 -16.41
CA ALA A 179 -6.50 13.55 -15.76
C ALA A 179 -6.59 12.42 -16.79
N VAL A 180 -5.62 11.50 -16.76
CA VAL A 180 -5.50 10.40 -17.73
C VAL A 180 -5.35 9.07 -17.01
N ALA A 181 -5.91 8.00 -17.59
CA ALA A 181 -5.73 6.66 -17.07
C ALA A 181 -4.33 6.14 -17.42
N VAL A 182 -3.70 5.44 -16.49
CA VAL A 182 -2.33 4.94 -16.62
C VAL A 182 -2.18 3.57 -16.02
N GLU A 183 -1.19 2.84 -16.51
CA GLU A 183 -0.72 1.64 -15.86
C GLU A 183 0.45 1.93 -14.94
N TYR A 184 0.41 1.32 -13.76
CA TYR A 184 1.44 1.44 -12.74
C TYR A 184 1.94 0.04 -12.36
N GLU A 185 3.25 -0.10 -12.24
CA GLU A 185 3.90 -1.37 -11.90
C GLU A 185 4.25 -1.44 -10.41
N LEU A 186 3.84 -2.52 -9.76
CA LEU A 186 4.18 -2.86 -8.38
C LEU A 186 5.15 -4.05 -8.38
N PRO A 187 6.46 -3.80 -8.22
CA PRO A 187 7.47 -4.87 -8.20
C PRO A 187 7.60 -5.51 -6.81
N PHE A 188 7.38 -6.81 -6.71
CA PHE A 188 7.56 -7.62 -5.51
C PHE A 188 8.80 -8.52 -5.66
N ASN A 189 9.79 -8.33 -4.79
CA ASN A 189 11.05 -9.08 -4.84
C ASN A 189 11.03 -10.26 -3.85
N PHE A 190 11.20 -11.47 -4.36
CA PHE A 190 11.39 -12.69 -3.59
C PHE A 190 12.89 -13.04 -3.60
N THR A 191 13.54 -12.87 -2.45
CA THR A 191 14.98 -13.10 -2.29
C THR A 191 15.22 -13.92 -1.03
N LEU A 192 15.86 -15.09 -1.16
CA LEU A 192 16.32 -15.82 0.02
C LEU A 192 17.61 -15.16 0.49
N LYS A 193 17.72 -14.96 1.80
CA LYS A 193 19.00 -14.57 2.38
C LYS A 193 19.93 -15.78 2.32
N PRO A 194 21.18 -15.63 1.85
CA PRO A 194 22.18 -16.66 2.02
C PRO A 194 22.31 -17.00 3.51
N HIS A 195 22.41 -18.29 3.83
CA HIS A 195 22.86 -18.75 5.14
C HIS A 195 24.38 -18.68 5.22
#